data_AF-A0A821JET7-F1
#
_entry.id   AF-A0A821JET7-F1
#
_cell.length_a   1.000
_cell.length_b   1.000
_cell.length_c   1.000
_cell.angle_alpha   90.00
_cell.angle_beta   90.00
_cell.angle_gamma   90.00
#
_symmetry.space_group_name_H-M   'P 1'
#
loop_
_entity.id
_entity.type
_entity.pdbx_description
1 polymer ?
#
loop_
_entity_poly.entity_id
_entity_poly.type
_entity_poly.pdbx_seq_one_letter_code
_entity_poly.pdbx_strand_id
1 'polypeptide(L)'
;MSSSLSTAQLLFYISQQFTIYVSFIILFAGIFGHITIIFILTRFKIFRGNPSAFFLITESSIDLLELTIILTSRIAINGFLNDLTQTSLVWCKLRAFFIQSLTLISLSIVCCAAIDQYLSTSYYAFLRQKSTIRTAKILTTITSAIWILHGSLAFI
;
A
#
# COMPACT_ATOMS: atom_id res chain seq x y z
N MET A 1 14.38 -40.09 -11.26
CA MET A 1 14.55 -39.29 -10.02
C MET A 1 15.50 -38.09 -10.22
N SER A 2 16.50 -38.17 -11.10
CA SER A 2 17.37 -37.03 -11.47
C SER A 2 16.66 -35.97 -12.35
N SER A 3 15.78 -36.37 -13.26
CA SER A 3 15.03 -35.47 -14.15
C SER A 3 14.08 -34.52 -13.39
N SER A 4 13.38 -35.04 -12.37
CA SER A 4 12.48 -34.25 -11.52
C SER A 4 13.23 -33.21 -10.67
N LEU A 5 14.42 -33.55 -10.18
CA LEU A 5 15.26 -32.63 -9.40
C LEU A 5 15.78 -31.46 -10.25
N SER A 6 16.20 -31.75 -11.50
CA SER A 6 16.65 -30.71 -12.44
C SER A 6 15.52 -29.76 -12.85
N THR A 7 14.29 -30.27 -12.97
CA THR A 7 13.10 -29.46 -13.29
C THR A 7 12.76 -28.52 -12.14
N ALA A 8 12.80 -29.00 -10.89
CA ALA A 8 12.55 -28.19 -9.71
C ALA A 8 13.58 -27.05 -9.57
N GLN A 9 14.86 -27.32 -9.79
CA GLN A 9 15.92 -26.31 -9.73
C GLN A 9 15.75 -25.22 -10.80
N LEU A 10 15.37 -25.61 -12.02
CA LEU A 10 15.08 -24.66 -13.08
C LEU A 10 13.90 -23.75 -12.72
N LEU A 11 12.82 -24.31 -12.16
CA LEU A 11 11.66 -23.55 -11.70
C LEU A 11 12.03 -22.54 -10.60
N PHE A 12 12.84 -22.95 -9.63
CA PHE A 12 13.34 -22.03 -8.59
C PHE A 12 14.15 -20.88 -9.18
N TYR A 13 15.06 -21.19 -10.11
CA TYR A 13 15.87 -20.16 -10.77
C TYR A 13 15.02 -19.16 -11.56
N ILE A 14 14.07 -19.65 -12.36
CA ILE A 14 13.17 -18.77 -13.13
C ILE A 14 12.30 -17.92 -12.19
N SER A 15 11.75 -18.51 -11.13
CA SER A 15 10.94 -17.80 -10.13
C SER A 15 11.72 -16.69 -9.42
N GLN A 16 12.98 -16.96 -9.08
CA GLN A 16 13.88 -16.00 -8.47
C GLN A 16 14.18 -14.83 -9.42
N GLN A 17 14.57 -15.11 -10.67
CA GLN A 17 14.83 -14.09 -11.68
C GLN A 17 13.57 -13.25 -11.97
N PHE A 18 12.43 -13.91 -12.14
CA PHE A 18 11.14 -13.25 -12.33
C PHE A 18 10.84 -12.30 -11.16
N THR A 19 11.00 -12.78 -9.92
CA THR A 19 10.76 -11.97 -8.73
C THR A 19 11.67 -10.75 -8.69
N ILE A 20 12.96 -10.89 -9.01
CA ILE A 20 13.90 -9.76 -9.07
C ILE A 20 13.43 -8.73 -10.09
N TYR A 21 13.33 -9.11 -11.37
CA TYR A 21 13.06 -8.14 -12.44
C TYR A 21 11.69 -7.48 -12.30
N VAL A 22 10.64 -8.27 -12.06
CA VAL A 22 9.28 -7.74 -11.92
C VAL A 22 9.17 -6.84 -10.68
N SER A 23 9.74 -7.25 -9.55
CA SER A 23 9.66 -6.43 -8.33
C SER A 23 10.44 -5.12 -8.45
N PHE A 24 11.59 -5.11 -9.12
CA PHE A 24 12.31 -3.85 -9.37
C PHE A 24 11.54 -2.92 -10.31
N ILE A 25 10.93 -3.44 -11.38
CA ILE A 25 10.08 -2.64 -12.27
C ILE A 25 8.92 -2.03 -11.48
N ILE A 26 8.21 -2.83 -10.68
CA ILE A 26 7.09 -2.37 -9.84
C ILE A 26 7.58 -1.33 -8.82
N LEU A 27 8.72 -1.55 -8.18
CA LEU A 27 9.27 -0.63 -7.18
C LEU A 27 9.56 0.75 -7.78
N PHE A 28 10.31 0.81 -8.89
CA PHE A 28 10.66 2.09 -9.50
C PHE A 28 9.46 2.78 -10.15
N ALA A 29 8.62 2.03 -10.88
CA ALA A 29 7.42 2.59 -11.49
C ALA A 29 6.42 3.07 -10.43
N GLY A 30 6.24 2.30 -9.36
CA GLY A 30 5.35 2.64 -8.25
C GLY A 30 5.83 3.87 -7.47
N ILE A 31 7.12 3.93 -7.10
CA ILE A 31 7.70 5.11 -6.43
C ILE A 31 7.50 6.35 -7.30
N PHE A 32 7.85 6.29 -8.58
CA PHE A 32 7.70 7.41 -9.49
C PHE A 32 6.23 7.84 -9.64
N GLY A 33 5.32 6.87 -9.80
CA GLY A 33 3.88 7.10 -9.95
C GLY A 33 3.28 7.79 -8.73
N HIS A 34 3.46 7.23 -7.54
CA HIS A 34 2.88 7.78 -6.32
C HIS A 34 3.49 9.14 -5.93
N ILE A 35 4.80 9.35 -6.14
CA ILE A 35 5.42 10.67 -5.95
C ILE A 35 4.79 11.70 -6.89
N THR A 36 4.57 11.33 -8.16
CA THR A 36 3.95 12.21 -9.15
C THR A 36 2.52 12.56 -8.76
N ILE A 37 1.72 11.59 -8.29
CA ILE A 37 0.35 11.83 -7.79
C ILE A 37 0.37 12.82 -6.62
N ILE A 38 1.19 12.57 -5.60
CA ILE A 38 1.30 13.44 -4.42
C ILE A 38 1.72 14.84 -4.83
N PHE A 39 2.71 14.95 -5.73
CA PHE A 39 3.20 16.23 -6.22
C PHE A 39 2.10 17.02 -6.96
N ILE A 40 1.40 16.39 -7.91
CA ILE A 40 0.34 17.04 -8.68
C ILE A 40 -0.81 17.48 -7.76
N LEU A 41 -1.34 16.57 -6.94
CA LEU A 41 -2.51 16.86 -6.11
C LEU A 41 -2.22 17.88 -4.99
N THR A 42 -0.98 17.94 -4.51
CA THR A 42 -0.58 18.94 -3.49
C THR A 42 -0.30 20.32 -4.09
N ARG A 43 0.27 20.38 -5.31
CA ARG A 43 0.71 21.65 -5.92
C ARG A 43 -0.40 22.40 -6.65
N PHE A 44 -1.31 21.70 -7.30
CA PHE A 44 -2.35 22.34 -8.09
C PHE A 44 -3.46 22.88 -7.18
N LYS A 45 -3.65 24.21 -7.20
CA LYS A 45 -4.65 24.91 -6.37
C LYS A 45 -6.07 24.37 -6.55
N ILE A 46 -6.39 23.83 -7.71
CA ILE A 46 -7.72 23.26 -8.05
C ILE A 46 -8.07 22.09 -7.13
N PHE A 47 -7.09 21.31 -6.69
CA PHE A 47 -7.32 20.15 -5.80
C PHE A 47 -7.27 20.52 -4.32
N ARG A 48 -6.95 21.77 -3.98
CA ARG A 48 -6.83 22.19 -2.59
C ARG A 48 -8.19 22.20 -1.91
N GLY A 49 -8.34 21.38 -0.88
CA GLY A 49 -9.59 21.25 -0.13
C GLY A 49 -10.61 20.30 -0.78
N ASN A 50 -10.25 19.64 -1.88
CA ASN A 50 -11.06 18.56 -2.45
C ASN A 50 -10.87 17.28 -1.61
N PRO A 51 -11.94 16.68 -1.07
CA PRO A 51 -11.86 15.49 -0.23
C PRO A 51 -11.34 14.24 -0.98
N SER A 52 -11.76 14.03 -2.22
CA SER A 52 -11.26 12.96 -3.08
C SER A 52 -9.75 13.09 -3.34
N ALA A 53 -9.26 14.29 -3.63
CA ALA A 53 -7.82 14.54 -3.77
C ALA A 53 -7.05 14.25 -2.46
N PHE A 54 -7.64 14.55 -1.30
CA PHE A 54 -7.04 14.22 -0.01
C PHE A 54 -6.92 12.70 0.22
N PHE A 55 -7.94 11.93 -0.14
CA PHE A 55 -7.87 10.47 -0.06
C PHE A 55 -6.79 9.91 -0.99
N LEU A 56 -6.70 10.38 -2.23
CA LEU A 56 -5.67 9.94 -3.18
C LEU A 56 -4.24 10.29 -2.72
N ILE A 57 -4.03 11.49 -2.16
CA ILE A 57 -2.72 11.84 -1.58
C ILE A 57 -2.38 10.88 -0.42
N THR A 58 -3.38 10.57 0.43
CA THR A 58 -3.13 9.73 1.60
C THR A 58 -2.87 8.28 1.19
N GLU A 59 -3.67 7.72 0.30
CA GLU A 59 -3.45 6.39 -0.28
C GLU A 59 -2.06 6.30 -0.91
N SER A 60 -1.69 7.25 -1.76
CA SER A 60 -0.38 7.21 -2.42
C SER A 60 0.78 7.37 -1.44
N SER A 61 0.56 8.01 -0.29
CA SER A 61 1.56 8.07 0.78
C SER A 61 1.71 6.73 1.51
N ILE A 62 0.60 6.03 1.74
CA ILE A 62 0.59 4.68 2.34
C ILE A 62 1.21 3.67 1.38
N ASP A 63 0.89 3.71 0.10
CA ASP A 63 1.43 2.80 -0.91
C ASP A 63 2.93 3.01 -1.12
N LEU A 64 3.45 4.24 -0.99
CA LEU A 64 4.90 4.48 -0.95
C LEU A 64 5.56 3.79 0.25
N LEU A 65 4.93 3.85 1.43
CA LEU A 65 5.43 3.16 2.61
C LEU A 65 5.36 1.64 2.42
N GLU A 66 4.30 1.14 1.79
CA GLU A 66 4.11 -0.26 1.45
C GLU A 66 5.20 -0.78 0.50
N LEU A 67 5.45 -0.07 -0.59
CA LEU A 67 6.50 -0.38 -1.56
C LEU A 67 7.89 -0.37 -0.91
N THR A 68 8.17 0.60 -0.06
CA THR A 68 9.50 0.74 0.56
C THR A 68 9.78 -0.31 1.63
N ILE A 69 8.77 -0.82 2.35
CA ILE A 69 8.96 -1.81 3.42
C ILE A 69 8.70 -3.23 2.92
N ILE A 70 7.53 -3.47 2.32
CA ILE A 70 7.08 -4.82 1.98
C ILE A 70 7.79 -5.33 0.74
N LEU A 71 7.80 -4.54 -0.34
CA LEU A 71 8.35 -4.99 -1.62
C LEU A 71 9.87 -5.16 -1.54
N THR A 72 10.57 -4.26 -0.85
CA THR A 72 12.01 -4.40 -0.59
C THR A 72 12.33 -5.65 0.25
N SER A 73 11.54 -5.92 1.29
CA SER A 73 11.67 -7.16 2.07
C SER A 73 11.41 -8.40 1.21
N ARG A 74 10.44 -8.35 0.30
CA ARG A 74 10.15 -9.45 -0.64
C ARG A 74 11.30 -9.66 -1.62
N ILE A 75 11.92 -8.60 -2.12
CA ILE A 75 13.11 -8.66 -2.98
C ILE A 75 14.28 -9.28 -2.22
N ALA A 76 14.52 -8.88 -0.97
CA ALA A 76 15.60 -9.45 -0.16
C ALA A 76 15.42 -10.96 0.06
N ILE A 77 14.21 -11.39 0.47
CA ILE A 77 13.92 -12.80 0.77
C ILE A 77 13.90 -13.65 -0.50
N ASN A 78 13.08 -13.29 -1.49
CA ASN A 78 12.82 -14.14 -2.64
C ASN A 78 13.81 -13.93 -3.78
N GLY A 79 14.39 -12.73 -3.89
CA GLY A 79 15.36 -12.39 -4.92
C GLY A 79 16.79 -12.73 -4.50
N PHE A 80 17.17 -12.42 -3.27
CA PHE A 80 18.55 -12.59 -2.79
C PHE A 80 18.73 -13.70 -1.76
N LEU A 81 17.66 -14.45 -1.43
CA LEU A 81 17.67 -15.50 -0.40
C LEU A 81 18.15 -14.97 0.97
N ASN A 82 18.00 -13.66 1.20
CA ASN A 82 18.42 -13.00 2.43
C ASN A 82 17.19 -12.76 3.32
N ASP A 83 16.96 -13.67 4.26
CA ASP A 83 15.79 -13.65 5.12
C ASP A 83 16.08 -13.04 6.49
N LEU A 84 15.91 -11.71 6.57
CA LEU A 84 16.00 -10.98 7.84
C LEU A 84 14.98 -11.46 8.88
N THR A 85 13.86 -12.06 8.46
CA THR A 85 12.83 -12.56 9.40
C THR A 85 13.30 -13.78 10.18
N GLN A 86 14.24 -14.56 9.63
CA GLN A 86 14.88 -15.66 10.34
C GLN A 86 15.93 -15.18 11.34
N THR A 87 16.52 -14.01 11.09
CA THR A 87 17.58 -13.46 11.97
C THR A 87 17.04 -12.61 13.11
N SER A 88 15.89 -11.96 12.92
CA SER A 88 15.33 -11.01 13.91
C SER A 88 13.83 -11.22 14.08
N LEU A 89 13.43 -11.69 15.26
CA LEU A 89 12.03 -11.82 15.65
C LEU A 89 11.30 -10.47 15.57
N VAL A 90 11.98 -9.39 15.92
CA VAL A 90 11.43 -8.03 15.88
C VAL A 90 11.09 -7.64 14.44
N TRP A 91 12.00 -7.91 13.49
CA TRP A 91 11.75 -7.64 12.07
C TRP A 91 10.63 -8.52 11.51
N CYS A 92 10.57 -9.80 11.91
CA CYS A 92 9.50 -10.71 11.52
C CYS A 92 8.12 -10.18 11.95
N LYS A 93 7.97 -9.76 13.21
CA LYS A 93 6.71 -9.20 13.74
C LYS A 93 6.36 -7.86 13.10
N LEU A 94 7.33 -6.94 12.97
CA LEU A 94 7.12 -5.65 12.31
C LEU A 94 6.69 -5.80 10.86
N ARG A 95 7.32 -6.71 10.11
CA ARG A 95 6.96 -6.98 8.72
C ARG A 95 5.51 -7.48 8.62
N ALA A 96 5.12 -8.44 9.46
CA ALA A 96 3.75 -8.94 9.48
C ALA A 96 2.74 -7.83 9.82
N PHE A 97 3.05 -6.99 10.81
CA PHE A 97 2.28 -5.81 11.16
C PHE A 97 2.09 -4.85 9.97
N PHE A 98 3.19 -4.41 9.35
CA PHE A 98 3.14 -3.49 8.22
C PHE A 98 2.37 -4.06 7.04
N ILE A 99 2.56 -5.35 6.72
CA ILE A 99 1.82 -6.02 5.64
C ILE A 99 0.32 -5.94 5.89
N GLN A 100 -0.14 -6.33 7.07
CA GLN A 100 -1.58 -6.34 7.33
C GLN A 100 -2.15 -4.93 7.45
N SER A 101 -1.52 -4.07 8.25
CA SER A 101 -2.04 -2.74 8.53
C SER A 101 -2.02 -1.84 7.30
N LEU A 102 -0.91 -1.75 6.56
CA LEU A 102 -0.82 -0.83 5.42
C LEU A 102 -1.76 -1.25 4.28
N THR A 103 -1.81 -2.55 3.96
CA THR A 103 -2.72 -3.06 2.92
C THR A 103 -4.19 -2.75 3.25
N LEU A 104 -4.61 -2.98 4.51
CA LEU A 104 -5.99 -2.74 4.93
C LEU A 104 -6.32 -1.23 4.99
N ILE A 105 -5.35 -0.40 5.39
CA ILE A 105 -5.49 1.06 5.36
C ILE A 105 -5.66 1.54 3.92
N SER A 106 -4.78 1.12 3.01
CA SER A 106 -4.83 1.51 1.59
C SER A 106 -6.19 1.12 0.98
N LEU A 107 -6.59 -0.15 1.11
CA LEU A 107 -7.88 -0.64 0.62
C LEU A 107 -9.06 0.16 1.17
N SER A 108 -9.05 0.46 2.48
CA SER A 108 -10.15 1.17 3.11
C SER A 108 -10.20 2.65 2.70
N ILE A 109 -9.04 3.29 2.47
CA ILE A 109 -8.96 4.66 1.93
C ILE A 109 -9.53 4.68 0.52
N VAL A 110 -9.19 3.72 -0.34
CA VAL A 110 -9.75 3.61 -1.70
C VAL A 110 -11.27 3.46 -1.65
N CYS A 111 -11.80 2.62 -0.76
CA CYS A 111 -13.24 2.49 -0.54
C CYS A 111 -13.87 3.83 -0.10
N CYS A 112 -13.24 4.53 0.85
CA CYS A 112 -13.70 5.85 1.28
C CYS A 112 -13.67 6.89 0.13
N ALA A 113 -12.64 6.85 -0.71
CA ALA A 113 -12.52 7.71 -1.89
C ALA A 113 -13.64 7.44 -2.89
N ALA A 114 -13.98 6.17 -3.14
CA ALA A 114 -15.07 5.79 -4.02
C ALA A 114 -16.44 6.25 -3.49
N ILE A 115 -16.67 6.11 -2.17
CA ILE A 115 -17.87 6.61 -1.51
C ILE A 115 -17.95 8.14 -1.60
N ASP A 116 -16.86 8.84 -1.33
CA ASP A 116 -16.79 10.30 -1.42
C ASP A 116 -17.05 10.78 -2.85
N GLN A 117 -16.48 10.09 -3.85
CA GLN A 117 -16.73 10.37 -5.25
C GLN A 117 -18.22 10.23 -5.56
N TYR A 118 -18.86 9.14 -5.15
CA TYR A 118 -20.31 8.93 -5.31
C TYR A 118 -21.13 10.06 -4.66
N LEU A 119 -20.79 10.45 -3.43
CA LEU A 119 -21.47 11.54 -2.73
C LEU A 119 -21.31 12.86 -3.48
N SER A 120 -20.10 13.17 -3.95
CA SER A 120 -19.77 14.41 -4.66
C SER A 120 -20.51 14.54 -6.00
N THR A 121 -20.72 13.43 -6.70
CA THR A 121 -21.39 13.37 -8.01
C THR A 121 -22.89 13.11 -7.92
N SER A 122 -23.45 12.95 -6.72
CA SER A 122 -24.86 12.64 -6.54
C SER A 122 -25.77 13.80 -7.01
N TYR A 123 -26.90 13.45 -7.64
CA TYR A 123 -27.94 14.41 -8.02
C TYR A 123 -28.57 15.10 -6.81
N TYR A 124 -28.60 14.42 -5.65
CA TYR A 124 -29.22 14.94 -4.45
C TYR A 124 -28.26 15.89 -3.70
N ALA A 125 -28.65 17.17 -3.58
CA ALA A 125 -27.83 18.19 -2.93
C ALA A 125 -27.46 17.85 -1.49
N PHE A 126 -28.33 17.18 -0.73
CA PHE A 126 -28.06 16.77 0.65
C PHE A 126 -26.93 15.75 0.75
N LEU A 127 -26.77 14.85 -0.23
CA LEU A 127 -25.67 13.88 -0.28
C LEU A 127 -24.36 14.56 -0.64
N ARG A 128 -24.40 15.47 -1.61
CA ARG A 128 -23.22 16.24 -2.04
C ARG A 128 -22.60 17.05 -0.89
N GLN A 129 -23.43 17.61 -0.01
CA GLN A 129 -22.96 18.35 1.17
C GLN A 129 -22.23 17.48 2.22
N LYS A 130 -22.33 16.15 2.16
CA LYS A 130 -21.58 15.25 3.06
C LYS A 130 -20.11 15.08 2.66
N SER A 131 -19.81 15.24 1.38
CA SER A 131 -18.43 15.22 0.84
C SER A 131 -17.72 16.50 1.25
N THR A 132 -17.01 16.43 2.38
CA THR A 132 -16.24 17.56 2.91
C THR A 132 -14.85 17.10 3.33
N ILE A 133 -13.88 18.00 3.24
CA ILE A 133 -12.50 17.73 3.67
C ILE A 133 -12.42 17.34 5.16
N ARG A 134 -13.35 17.84 5.99
CA ARG A 134 -13.43 17.48 7.41
C ARG A 134 -13.84 16.02 7.58
N THR A 135 -14.86 15.57 6.85
CA THR A 135 -15.30 14.18 6.82
C THR A 135 -14.16 13.28 6.35
N ALA A 136 -13.47 13.65 5.27
CA ALA A 136 -12.37 12.87 4.71
C ALA A 136 -11.21 12.67 5.71
N LYS A 137 -10.80 13.75 6.41
CA LYS A 137 -9.78 13.67 7.46
C LYS A 137 -10.20 12.77 8.63
N ILE A 138 -11.44 12.87 9.09
CA ILE A 138 -11.96 12.06 10.19
C ILE A 138 -11.99 10.59 9.78
N LEU A 139 -12.57 10.25 8.63
CA LEU A 139 -12.66 8.87 8.14
C LEU A 139 -11.27 8.25 7.97
N THR A 140 -10.34 8.97 7.35
CA THR A 140 -8.97 8.51 7.16
C THR A 140 -8.26 8.26 8.48
N THR A 141 -8.43 9.16 9.47
CA THR A 141 -7.82 9.01 10.79
C THR A 141 -8.39 7.81 11.55
N ILE A 142 -9.72 7.67 11.57
CA ILE A 142 -10.40 6.56 12.26
C ILE A 142 -10.00 5.23 11.64
N THR A 143 -10.04 5.14 10.32
CA THR A 143 -9.72 3.91 9.58
C THR A 143 -8.26 3.51 9.79
N SER A 144 -7.34 4.49 9.75
CA SER A 144 -5.92 4.24 10.03
C SER A 144 -5.71 3.74 11.47
N ALA A 145 -6.36 4.37 12.44
CA ALA A 145 -6.26 3.96 13.84
C ALA A 145 -6.79 2.54 14.09
N ILE A 146 -7.95 2.20 13.50
CA ILE A 146 -8.54 0.85 13.62
C ILE A 146 -7.57 -0.21 13.11
N TRP A 147 -6.96 -0.01 11.94
CA TRP A 147 -6.08 -1.01 11.34
C TRP A 147 -4.69 -1.08 11.96
N ILE A 148 -4.19 0.03 12.52
CA ILE A 148 -2.98 0.03 13.35
C ILE A 148 -3.23 -0.76 14.64
N LEU A 149 -4.38 -0.54 15.30
CA LEU A 149 -4.75 -1.28 16.50
C LEU A 149 -4.96 -2.77 16.19
N HIS A 150 -5.66 -3.10 15.11
CA HIS A 150 -5.84 -4.49 14.68
C HIS A 150 -4.50 -5.17 14.38
N GLY A 151 -3.61 -4.51 13.63
CA GLY A 151 -2.29 -5.05 13.32
C GLY A 151 -1.44 -5.25 14.57
N SER A 152 -1.61 -4.41 15.60
CA SER A 152 -0.84 -4.54 16.84
C SER A 152 -1.08 -5.86 17.57
N LEU A 153 -2.20 -6.55 17.33
CA LEU A 153 -2.41 -7.91 17.81
C LEU A 153 -1.35 -8.89 17.28
N ALA A 154 -0.72 -8.63 16.13
CA ALA A 154 0.37 -9.47 15.61
C ALA A 154 1.62 -9.49 16.53
N PHE A 155 1.70 -8.59 17.52
CA PHE A 155 2.79 -8.57 18.50
C PHE A 155 2.54 -9.43 19.74
N ILE A 156 1.27 -9.69 20.08
CA ILE A 156 0.83 -10.49 21.23
C ILE A 156 1.01 -11.97 20.90
#